data_AF-A0AAJ4BAN2-F1
#
_entry.id   AF-A0AAJ4BAN2-F1
#
_cell.length_a   1.000
_cell.length_b   1.000
_cell.length_c   1.000
_cell.angle_alpha   90.00
_cell.angle_beta   90.00
_cell.angle_gamma   90.00
#
_symmetry.space_group_name_H-M   'P 1'
#
loop_
_entity.id
_entity.type
_entity.pdbx_description
1 polymer ?
#
loop_
_entity_poly.entity_id
_entity_poly.type
_entity_poly.pdbx_seq_one_letter_code
_entity_poly.pdbx_strand_id
1 'polypeptide(L)'
;MSYSKIPAGKDLPNDIYVAIEIPANHAPIKYEIDKDSDCLFVDRFMATPMFYPANYGFIPNTLADDGDPLDVLVVTPYPVTPGSVIRARPVGILNMTDDGGGDAKVIAVPHDKLSQLYVDVKEYTDLPPLLLEQIKHFFENYKDLEKGKWVKIDGWGNADAARAEIMKSVAAYKG
;
A
#
# COMPACT_ATOMS: atom_id res chain seq x y z
N MET A 1 4.24 20.87 -5.09
CA MET A 1 3.12 20.10 -5.69
C MET A 1 2.48 19.38 -4.52
N SER A 2 1.16 19.45 -4.32
CA SER A 2 0.51 18.90 -3.12
C SER A 2 -0.18 17.59 -3.45
N TYR A 3 -0.06 16.59 -2.58
CA TYR A 3 -0.69 15.28 -2.79
C TYR A 3 -2.22 15.37 -2.73
N SER A 4 -2.78 16.29 -1.93
CA SER A 4 -4.23 16.56 -1.87
C SER A 4 -4.84 16.98 -3.21
N LYS A 5 -4.03 17.55 -4.12
CA LYS A 5 -4.47 17.97 -5.46
C LYS A 5 -4.45 16.82 -6.48
N ILE A 6 -3.94 15.65 -6.10
CA ILE A 6 -3.89 14.46 -6.94
C ILE A 6 -5.17 13.69 -6.67
N PRO A 7 -5.99 13.37 -7.68
CA PRO A 7 -7.19 12.57 -7.45
C PRO A 7 -6.81 11.16 -7.00
N ALA A 8 -7.71 10.47 -6.30
CA ALA A 8 -7.49 9.07 -5.89
C ALA A 8 -7.23 8.13 -7.07
N GLY A 9 -7.73 8.47 -8.26
CA GLY A 9 -7.55 7.69 -9.46
C GLY A 9 -8.08 8.39 -10.70
N LYS A 10 -7.82 7.79 -11.87
CA LYS A 10 -8.36 8.28 -13.14
C LYS A 10 -9.70 7.61 -13.49
N ASP A 11 -9.88 6.35 -13.08
CA ASP A 11 -11.11 5.58 -13.30
C ASP A 11 -11.31 4.62 -12.12
N LEU A 12 -11.90 5.14 -11.04
CA LEU A 12 -12.08 4.38 -9.80
C LEU A 12 -13.16 3.31 -9.94
N PRO A 13 -13.01 2.15 -9.28
CA PRO A 13 -11.86 1.75 -8.44
C PRO A 13 -10.75 1.01 -9.20
N ASN A 14 -10.81 0.93 -10.53
CA ASN A 14 -9.93 0.07 -11.34
C ASN A 14 -8.56 0.68 -11.65
N ASP A 15 -8.45 2.00 -11.56
CA ASP A 15 -7.31 2.79 -11.97
C ASP A 15 -7.05 3.91 -10.96
N ILE A 16 -6.14 3.62 -10.04
CA ILE A 16 -5.80 4.44 -8.87
C ILE A 16 -4.45 5.12 -9.05
N TYR A 17 -4.24 6.20 -8.31
CA TYR A 17 -2.92 6.79 -8.09
C TYR A 17 -2.43 6.43 -6.69
N VAL A 18 -1.15 6.12 -6.57
CA VAL A 18 -0.51 5.79 -5.29
C VAL A 18 0.70 6.70 -5.11
N ALA A 19 0.70 7.49 -4.03
CA ALA A 19 1.85 8.27 -3.61
C ALA A 19 2.79 7.37 -2.80
N ILE A 20 4.02 7.18 -3.28
CA ILE A 20 4.95 6.21 -2.72
C ILE A 20 5.74 6.83 -1.57
N GLU A 21 5.77 6.15 -0.44
CA GLU A 21 6.52 6.58 0.75
C GLU A 21 7.79 5.75 0.92
N ILE A 22 7.70 4.44 0.67
CA ILE A 22 8.79 3.50 0.93
C ILE A 22 8.99 2.62 -0.31
N PRO A 23 10.14 2.70 -0.99
CA PRO A 23 10.43 1.87 -2.15
C PRO A 23 10.58 0.39 -1.75
N ALA A 24 10.33 -0.51 -2.69
CA ALA A 24 10.65 -1.93 -2.52
C ALA A 24 12.16 -2.10 -2.26
N ASN A 25 12.54 -3.08 -1.42
CA ASN A 25 13.94 -3.43 -1.13
C ASN A 25 14.79 -2.26 -0.57
N HIS A 26 14.15 -1.26 0.02
CA HIS A 26 14.82 -0.09 0.58
C HIS A 26 15.44 -0.36 1.97
N ALA A 27 16.27 0.56 2.44
CA ALA A 27 16.77 0.56 3.81
C ALA A 27 15.60 0.51 4.84
N PRO A 28 15.80 -0.10 6.03
CA PRO A 28 14.77 -0.34 7.05
C PRO A 28 14.35 0.95 7.78
N ILE A 29 13.76 1.88 7.04
CA ILE A 29 13.27 3.18 7.50
C ILE A 29 11.83 3.28 7.04
N LYS A 30 10.90 3.45 7.99
CA LYS A 30 9.53 3.83 7.67
C LYS A 30 9.51 5.33 7.47
N TYR A 31 9.18 5.72 6.24
CA TYR A 31 8.84 7.09 5.91
C TYR A 31 7.33 7.26 5.91
N GLU A 32 6.89 8.50 6.07
CA GLU A 32 5.49 8.89 5.96
C GLU A 32 5.41 10.31 5.39
N ILE A 33 4.48 10.54 4.47
CA ILE A 33 4.21 11.87 3.95
C ILE A 33 3.30 12.60 4.93
N ASP A 34 3.81 13.70 5.48
CA ASP A 34 3.03 14.56 6.37
C ASP A 34 1.92 15.29 5.59
N LYS A 35 0.69 15.20 6.10
CA LYS A 35 -0.53 15.70 5.43
C LYS A 35 -0.56 17.23 5.32
N ASP A 36 0.05 17.94 6.28
CA ASP A 36 0.02 19.41 6.34
C ASP A 36 1.11 20.04 5.47
N SER A 37 2.29 19.42 5.39
CA SER A 37 3.47 19.97 4.71
C SER A 37 3.81 19.31 3.36
N ASP A 38 3.16 18.19 3.01
CA ASP A 38 3.50 17.32 1.87
C ASP A 38 4.96 16.83 1.88
N CYS A 39 5.65 16.89 3.04
CA CYS A 39 7.04 16.49 3.18
C CYS A 39 7.16 15.03 3.62
N LEU A 40 8.19 14.34 3.12
CA LEU A 40 8.52 12.98 3.55
C LEU A 40 9.27 13.03 4.88
N PHE A 41 8.63 12.59 5.96
CA PHE A 41 9.23 12.49 7.28
C PHE A 41 9.73 11.08 7.56
N VAL A 42 10.78 11.00 8.39
CA VAL A 42 11.17 9.74 9.02
C VAL A 42 10.20 9.50 10.17
N ASP A 43 9.33 8.50 10.04
CA ASP A 43 8.44 8.07 11.13
C ASP A 43 9.26 7.27 12.15
N ARG A 44 9.94 6.22 11.68
CA ARG A 44 10.81 5.40 12.53
C ARG A 44 11.86 4.61 11.76
N PHE A 45 12.90 4.20 12.47
CA PHE A 45 13.82 3.15 12.04
C PHE A 45 13.24 1.80 12.45
N MET A 46 13.11 0.87 11.50
CA MET A 46 12.58 -0.46 11.80
C MET A 46 13.59 -1.23 12.65
N ALA A 47 13.12 -1.84 13.73
CA ALA A 47 13.98 -2.59 14.65
C ALA A 47 14.35 -3.98 14.12
N THR A 48 13.48 -4.57 13.30
CA THR A 48 13.72 -5.84 12.62
C THR A 48 14.58 -5.64 11.37
N PRO A 49 15.48 -6.59 11.03
CA PRO A 49 16.31 -6.50 9.83
C PRO A 49 15.52 -6.93 8.58
N MET A 50 14.41 -6.23 8.32
CA MET A 50 13.47 -6.50 7.22
C MET A 50 13.38 -5.31 6.28
N PHE A 51 12.95 -5.56 5.05
CA PHE A 51 12.70 -4.54 4.03
C PHE A 51 11.34 -4.77 3.39
N TYR A 52 10.72 -3.71 2.89
CA TYR A 52 9.42 -3.79 2.22
C TYR A 52 9.53 -4.62 0.92
N PRO A 53 8.70 -5.66 0.73
CA PRO A 53 8.77 -6.56 -0.42
C PRO A 53 8.21 -5.95 -1.72
N ALA A 54 7.48 -4.84 -1.62
CA ALA A 54 6.94 -4.06 -2.72
C ALA A 54 6.94 -2.57 -2.31
N ASN A 55 6.70 -1.66 -3.26
CA ASN A 55 6.65 -0.24 -2.91
C ASN A 55 5.40 0.02 -2.08
N TYR A 56 5.55 0.73 -0.97
CA TYR A 56 4.48 1.08 -0.06
C TYR A 56 4.16 2.56 -0.16
N GLY A 57 2.87 2.86 -0.05
CA GLY A 57 2.37 4.22 0.03
C GLY A 57 0.85 4.19 0.11
N PHE A 58 0.21 5.29 -0.27
CA PHE A 58 -1.24 5.44 -0.08
C PHE A 58 -1.96 6.01 -1.30
N ILE A 59 -3.28 5.85 -1.34
CA ILE A 59 -4.15 6.48 -2.33
C ILE A 59 -4.54 7.88 -1.84
N PRO A 60 -4.16 8.97 -2.54
CA PRO A 60 -4.58 10.31 -2.17
C PRO A 60 -6.11 10.44 -2.14
N ASN A 61 -6.63 11.35 -1.31
CA ASN A 61 -8.08 11.65 -1.23
C ASN A 61 -8.94 10.42 -0.89
N THR A 62 -8.46 9.61 0.06
CA THR A 62 -9.17 8.49 0.66
C THR A 62 -9.05 8.57 2.19
N LEU A 63 -9.96 7.91 2.91
CA LEU A 63 -9.94 7.79 4.36
C LEU A 63 -10.32 6.36 4.76
N ALA A 64 -9.38 5.61 5.31
CA ALA A 64 -9.59 4.27 5.84
C ALA A 64 -10.10 4.32 7.30
N ASP A 65 -10.42 3.15 7.85
CA ASP A 65 -11.04 3.04 9.19
C ASP A 65 -10.09 3.45 10.34
N ASP A 66 -8.78 3.44 10.10
CA ASP A 66 -7.73 3.89 11.02
C ASP A 66 -7.55 5.43 11.04
N GLY A 67 -8.22 6.15 10.13
CA GLY A 67 -8.12 7.60 10.00
C GLY A 67 -7.02 8.08 9.04
N ASP A 68 -6.30 7.16 8.41
CA ASP A 68 -5.27 7.45 7.42
C ASP A 68 -5.76 7.19 5.99
N PRO A 69 -5.07 7.71 4.96
CA PRO A 69 -5.36 7.36 3.59
C PRO A 69 -5.15 5.85 3.35
N LEU A 70 -5.93 5.26 2.44
CA LEU A 70 -5.88 3.82 2.20
C LEU A 70 -4.52 3.38 1.65
N ASP A 71 -3.89 2.46 2.36
CA ASP A 71 -2.56 1.96 2.04
C ASP A 71 -2.53 0.96 0.89
N VAL A 72 -1.43 0.99 0.13
CA VAL A 72 -1.20 0.15 -1.04
C VAL A 72 0.24 -0.35 -1.11
N LEU A 73 0.40 -1.63 -1.40
CA LEU A 73 1.64 -2.20 -1.95
C LEU A 73 1.56 -2.29 -3.47
N VAL A 74 2.52 -1.69 -4.17
CA VAL A 74 2.62 -1.71 -5.62
C VAL A 74 3.81 -2.56 -6.07
N VAL A 75 3.51 -3.70 -6.70
CA VAL A 75 4.51 -4.64 -7.23
C VAL A 75 5.04 -4.15 -8.58
N THR A 76 6.33 -3.85 -8.65
CA THR A 76 6.97 -3.21 -9.81
C THR A 76 8.25 -3.93 -10.22
N PRO A 77 8.75 -3.76 -11.46
CA PRO A 77 10.00 -4.41 -11.87
C PRO A 77 11.24 -3.80 -11.21
N TYR A 78 11.15 -2.54 -10.77
CA TYR A 78 12.22 -1.82 -10.06
C TYR A 78 11.61 -0.95 -8.96
N PRO A 79 12.30 -0.77 -7.82
CA PRO A 79 11.88 0.19 -6.80
C PRO A 79 11.72 1.59 -7.39
N VAL A 80 10.65 2.30 -6.99
CA VAL A 80 10.39 3.67 -7.45
C VAL A 80 10.78 4.69 -6.39
N THR A 81 11.00 5.94 -6.80
CA THR A 81 11.49 6.99 -5.90
C THR A 81 10.45 7.36 -4.82
N PRO A 82 10.84 7.55 -3.55
CA PRO A 82 9.94 8.14 -2.54
C PRO A 82 9.38 9.49 -3.00
N GLY A 83 8.11 9.74 -2.70
CA GLY A 83 7.34 10.90 -3.13
C GLY A 83 6.91 10.90 -4.60
N SER A 84 7.27 9.86 -5.37
CA SER A 84 6.71 9.68 -6.72
C SER A 84 5.27 9.17 -6.65
N VAL A 85 4.51 9.43 -7.71
CA VAL A 85 3.13 8.92 -7.84
C VAL A 85 3.05 7.95 -9.00
N ILE A 86 2.55 6.75 -8.72
CA ILE A 86 2.38 5.68 -9.72
C ILE A 86 0.90 5.42 -10.00
N ARG A 87 0.56 5.27 -11.29
CA ARG A 87 -0.78 4.83 -11.72
C ARG A 87 -0.85 3.30 -11.66
N ALA A 88 -1.78 2.75 -10.90
CA ALA A 88 -1.82 1.32 -10.59
C ALA A 88 -3.24 0.74 -10.73
N ARG A 89 -3.32 -0.58 -10.85
CA ARG A 89 -4.56 -1.37 -10.83
C ARG A 89 -4.57 -2.27 -9.60
N PRO A 90 -5.60 -2.23 -8.74
CA PRO A 90 -5.71 -3.14 -7.61
C PRO A 90 -6.02 -4.57 -8.09
N VAL A 91 -5.40 -5.55 -7.43
CA VAL A 91 -5.52 -6.99 -7.73
C VAL A 91 -5.85 -7.83 -6.50
N GLY A 92 -5.80 -7.26 -5.29
CA GLY A 92 -6.24 -7.93 -4.07
C GLY A 92 -6.04 -7.05 -2.85
N ILE A 93 -6.34 -7.59 -1.67
CA ILE A 93 -6.22 -6.89 -0.40
C ILE A 93 -5.74 -7.85 0.68
N LEU A 94 -4.81 -7.42 1.53
CA LEU A 94 -4.38 -8.17 2.71
C LEU A 94 -5.07 -7.56 3.92
N ASN A 95 -5.90 -8.36 4.59
CA ASN A 95 -6.55 -7.97 5.84
C ASN A 95 -5.74 -8.44 7.03
N MET A 96 -5.58 -7.57 8.02
CA MET A 96 -4.89 -7.87 9.26
C MET A 96 -5.52 -7.09 10.43
N THR A 97 -5.17 -7.50 11.63
CA THR A 97 -5.49 -6.80 12.87
C THR A 97 -4.19 -6.52 13.61
N ASP A 98 -4.02 -5.30 14.12
CA ASP A 98 -2.88 -4.90 14.95
C ASP A 98 -3.33 -4.28 16.28
N ASP A 99 -2.40 -3.70 17.04
CA ASP A 99 -2.70 -3.07 18.33
C ASP A 99 -3.62 -1.84 18.24
N GLY A 100 -3.82 -1.28 17.05
CA GLY A 100 -4.72 -0.16 16.76
C GLY A 100 -6.11 -0.58 16.24
N GLY A 101 -6.28 -1.81 15.78
CA GLY A 101 -7.57 -2.31 15.26
C GLY A 101 -7.42 -3.08 13.95
N GLY A 102 -8.49 -3.08 13.14
CA GLY A 102 -8.47 -3.66 11.81
C GLY A 102 -7.71 -2.78 10.82
N ASP A 103 -6.85 -3.39 10.01
CA ASP A 103 -5.99 -2.74 9.03
C ASP A 103 -6.01 -3.55 7.72
N ALA A 104 -6.01 -2.84 6.59
CA ALA A 104 -6.07 -3.46 5.28
C ALA A 104 -5.10 -2.80 4.30
N LYS A 105 -4.34 -3.62 3.56
CA LYS A 105 -3.38 -3.16 2.56
C LYS A 105 -3.80 -3.63 1.19
N VAL A 106 -4.09 -2.70 0.28
CA VAL A 106 -4.38 -3.05 -1.12
C VAL A 106 -3.10 -3.55 -1.79
N ILE A 107 -3.20 -4.58 -2.60
CA ILE A 107 -2.13 -5.00 -3.51
C ILE A 107 -2.48 -4.52 -4.90
N ALA A 108 -1.54 -3.87 -5.55
CA ALA A 108 -1.70 -3.33 -6.89
C ALA A 108 -0.47 -3.62 -7.77
N VAL A 109 -0.69 -3.53 -9.08
CA VAL A 109 0.33 -3.59 -10.12
C VAL A 109 0.27 -2.33 -10.98
N PRO A 110 1.38 -1.92 -11.65
CA PRO A 110 1.35 -0.80 -12.57
C PRO A 110 0.24 -0.91 -13.60
N HIS A 111 -0.42 0.20 -13.90
CA HIS A 111 -1.34 0.28 -15.03
C HIS A 111 -0.60 -0.06 -16.34
N ASP A 112 -1.25 -0.76 -17.26
CA ASP A 112 -0.64 -1.36 -18.46
C ASP A 112 0.12 -0.36 -19.34
N LYS A 113 -0.32 0.91 -19.39
CA LYS A 113 0.40 2.04 -20.01
C LYS A 113 1.85 2.22 -19.50
N LEU A 114 2.13 1.88 -18.24
CA LEU A 114 3.46 2.00 -17.62
C LEU A 114 4.32 0.75 -17.83
N SER A 115 3.72 -0.44 -17.79
CA SER A 115 4.43 -1.70 -17.98
C SER A 115 3.49 -2.78 -18.50
N GLN A 116 3.96 -3.54 -19.51
CA GLN A 116 3.23 -4.68 -20.05
C GLN A 116 3.44 -5.98 -19.25
N LEU A 117 4.36 -5.99 -18.28
CA LEU A 117 4.70 -7.19 -17.50
C LEU A 117 3.54 -7.75 -16.65
N TYR A 118 2.56 -6.91 -16.31
CA TYR A 118 1.48 -7.26 -15.38
C TYR A 118 0.09 -7.27 -16.05
N VAL A 119 0.04 -7.24 -17.39
CA VAL A 119 -1.24 -7.22 -18.13
C VAL A 119 -2.10 -8.43 -17.74
N ASP A 120 -1.49 -9.60 -17.58
CA ASP A 120 -2.19 -10.84 -17.23
C ASP A 120 -2.45 -11.01 -15.73
N VAL A 121 -1.97 -10.10 -14.88
CA VAL A 121 -2.26 -10.11 -13.45
C VAL A 121 -3.62 -9.42 -13.21
N LYS A 122 -4.63 -10.23 -12.91
CA LYS A 122 -6.02 -9.81 -12.68
C LYS A 122 -6.42 -9.97 -11.21
N GLU A 123 -5.90 -11.01 -10.57
CA GLU A 123 -6.05 -11.32 -9.15
C GLU A 123 -4.68 -11.37 -8.47
N TYR A 124 -4.63 -11.18 -7.16
CA TYR A 124 -3.39 -11.28 -6.39
C TYR A 124 -2.77 -12.68 -6.52
N THR A 125 -3.59 -13.71 -6.75
CA THR A 125 -3.14 -15.08 -6.97
C THR A 125 -2.39 -15.28 -8.29
N ASP A 126 -2.45 -14.33 -9.21
CA ASP A 126 -1.65 -14.34 -10.44
C ASP A 126 -0.20 -13.85 -10.19
N LEU A 127 0.07 -13.29 -9.01
CA LEU A 127 1.42 -12.97 -8.56
C LEU A 127 2.16 -14.26 -8.12
N PRO A 128 3.51 -14.26 -8.13
CA PRO A 128 4.27 -15.39 -7.64
C PRO A 128 3.88 -15.79 -6.20
N PRO A 129 3.59 -17.07 -5.92
CA PRO A 129 3.17 -17.50 -4.57
C PRO A 129 4.16 -17.10 -3.46
N LEU A 130 5.47 -17.19 -3.74
CA LEU A 130 6.51 -16.77 -2.81
C LEU A 130 6.40 -15.27 -2.45
N LEU A 131 6.03 -14.41 -3.41
CA LEU A 131 5.85 -12.98 -3.14
C LEU A 131 4.68 -12.76 -2.17
N LEU A 132 3.60 -13.50 -2.33
CA LEU A 132 2.44 -13.42 -1.42
C LEU A 132 2.80 -13.87 0.00
N GLU A 133 3.60 -14.93 0.13
CA GLU A 133 4.14 -15.38 1.42
C GLU A 133 5.09 -14.35 2.03
N GLN A 134 5.97 -13.74 1.22
CA GLN A 134 6.88 -12.67 1.66
C GLN A 134 6.11 -11.43 2.16
N ILE A 135 5.03 -11.03 1.49
CA ILE A 135 4.19 -9.91 1.91
C ILE A 135 3.52 -10.21 3.25
N LYS A 136 2.93 -11.40 3.40
CA LYS A 136 2.33 -11.83 4.67
C LYS A 136 3.34 -11.86 5.80
N HIS A 137 4.47 -12.52 5.57
CA HIS A 137 5.54 -12.64 6.55
C HIS A 137 6.10 -11.27 6.96
N PHE A 138 6.26 -10.36 6.00
CA PHE A 138 6.70 -8.99 6.29
C PHE A 138 5.77 -8.30 7.29
N PHE A 139 4.47 -8.19 7.01
CA PHE A 139 3.56 -7.47 7.90
C PHE A 139 3.36 -8.15 9.24
N GLU A 140 3.39 -9.48 9.28
CA GLU A 140 3.24 -10.22 10.53
C GLU A 140 4.43 -10.02 11.48
N ASN A 141 5.64 -9.78 10.95
CA ASN A 141 6.88 -9.82 11.75
C ASN A 141 7.65 -8.48 11.81
N TYR A 142 7.39 -7.49 10.93
CA TYR A 142 8.23 -6.28 10.86
C TYR A 142 8.22 -5.44 12.15
N LYS A 143 7.15 -5.55 12.95
CA LYS A 143 6.96 -4.88 14.24
C LYS A 143 7.42 -5.72 15.45
N ASP A 144 7.97 -6.92 15.28
CA ASP A 144 8.25 -7.87 16.39
C ASP A 144 9.18 -7.33 17.49
N LEU A 145 10.12 -6.45 17.10
CA LEU A 145 11.07 -5.83 18.02
C LEU A 145 10.62 -4.43 18.49
N GLU A 146 9.41 -4.00 18.13
CA GLU A 146 8.77 -2.79 18.64
C GLU A 146 7.93 -3.13 19.88
N LYS A 147 8.29 -2.59 21.04
CA LYS A 147 7.68 -2.96 22.32
C LYS A 147 6.18 -2.69 22.34
N GLY A 148 5.39 -3.75 22.53
CA GLY A 148 3.92 -3.68 22.65
C GLY A 148 3.18 -3.67 21.31
N LYS A 149 3.89 -3.76 20.19
CA LYS A 149 3.31 -3.90 18.85
C LYS A 149 3.16 -5.37 18.49
N TRP A 150 2.11 -5.68 17.74
CA TRP A 150 1.84 -7.00 17.20
C TRP A 150 0.98 -6.84 15.95
N VAL A 151 1.05 -7.81 15.04
CA VAL A 151 0.21 -7.88 13.85
C VAL A 151 -0.26 -9.31 13.67
N LYS A 152 -1.51 -9.50 13.28
CA LYS A 152 -2.08 -10.79 12.93
C LYS A 152 -2.70 -10.73 11.55
N ILE A 153 -2.27 -11.61 10.65
CA ILE A 153 -2.85 -11.72 9.32
C ILE A 153 -4.20 -12.45 9.38
N ASP A 154 -5.27 -11.79 8.96
CA ASP A 154 -6.61 -12.38 8.89
C ASP A 154 -6.82 -13.09 7.55
N GLY A 155 -6.20 -12.60 6.47
CA GLY A 155 -6.13 -13.31 5.20
C GLY A 155 -6.16 -12.41 3.98
N TRP A 156 -6.18 -13.05 2.80
CA TRP A 156 -6.29 -12.38 1.51
C TRP A 156 -7.76 -12.18 1.11
N GLY A 157 -8.09 -11.01 0.60
CA GLY A 157 -9.26 -10.74 -0.23
C GLY A 157 -8.89 -10.60 -1.70
N ASN A 158 -9.86 -10.88 -2.58
CA ASN A 158 -9.69 -10.80 -4.04
C ASN A 158 -9.69 -9.34 -4.54
N ALA A 159 -9.53 -9.16 -5.86
CA ALA A 159 -9.53 -7.84 -6.48
C ALA A 159 -10.85 -7.07 -6.25
N ASP A 160 -11.99 -7.75 -6.18
CA ASP A 160 -13.28 -7.11 -5.90
C ASP A 160 -13.37 -6.58 -4.46
N ALA A 161 -12.84 -7.31 -3.48
CA ALA A 161 -12.73 -6.83 -2.10
C ALA A 161 -11.84 -5.58 -2.02
N ALA A 162 -10.72 -5.55 -2.75
CA ALA A 162 -9.86 -4.38 -2.84
C ALA A 162 -10.60 -3.17 -3.44
N ARG A 163 -11.31 -3.38 -4.54
CA ARG A 163 -12.13 -2.34 -5.19
C ARG A 163 -13.21 -1.80 -4.26
N ALA A 164 -13.86 -2.67 -3.50
CA ALA A 164 -14.89 -2.29 -2.53
C ALA A 164 -14.30 -1.41 -1.41
N GLU A 165 -13.14 -1.78 -0.86
CA GLU A 165 -12.46 -0.97 0.17
C GLU A 165 -12.05 0.39 -0.39
N ILE A 166 -11.48 0.46 -1.60
CA ILE A 166 -11.15 1.73 -2.27
C ILE A 166 -12.38 2.64 -2.36
N MET A 167 -13.51 2.12 -2.83
CA MET A 167 -14.74 2.92 -2.95
C MET A 167 -15.28 3.38 -1.59
N LYS A 168 -15.18 2.52 -0.57
CA LYS A 168 -15.54 2.87 0.81
C LYS A 168 -14.66 4.01 1.32
N SER A 169 -13.34 3.92 1.17
CA SER A 169 -12.41 4.95 1.64
C SER A 169 -12.54 6.28 0.89
N VAL A 170 -12.84 6.22 -0.41
CA VAL A 170 -13.16 7.43 -1.21
C VAL A 170 -14.44 8.10 -0.70
N ALA A 171 -15.48 7.32 -0.40
CA ALA A 171 -16.75 7.85 0.11
C ALA A 171 -16.63 8.44 1.53
N ALA A 172 -15.72 7.89 2.35
CA ALA A 172 -15.44 8.38 3.69
C ALA A 172 -14.66 9.71 3.71
N TYR A 173 -13.84 9.97 2.68
CA TYR A 173 -13.06 11.19 2.55
C TYR A 173 -13.97 12.39 2.22
N LYS A 174 -13.94 13.45 3.05
CA LYS A 174 -14.83 14.62 2.94
C LYS A 174 -14.17 15.92 2.48
N GLY A 175 -12.87 15.89 2.16
CA GLY A 175 -12.10 17.08 1.77
C GLY A 175 -11.63 17.89 2.97
#